data_AF-A0A524NML1-F1
#
_entry.id   AF-A0A524NML1-F1
#
_cell.length_a   1.000
_cell.length_b   1.000
_cell.length_c   1.000
_cell.angle_alpha   90.00
_cell.angle_beta   90.00
_cell.angle_gamma   90.00
#
_symmetry.space_group_name_H-M   'P 1'
#
loop_
_entity.id
_entity.type
_entity.pdbx_description
1 polymer ?
#
loop_
_entity_poly.entity_id
_entity_poly.type
_entity_poly.pdbx_seq_one_letter_code
_entity_poly.pdbx_strand_id
1 'polypeptide(L)'
;MPVRERKSFLYPDDPSTGDRRPPRILVVGVGALGCPAAEILAADGGVSCTLIDDDRVETSNLQRQILFDNQAVGRPKARAAAAALEHRFPDTHIVYLDTRFAADNACQLVDEHDFVIDACDDPITKLLINQTCVATGTPFVYGGVMRTGGQTMSVAPGASACLACIFPVLTDPAASGSGDDDAESCSRMGILAPVAGVVGSMQALATLETLAGRGRPGRMHIYELRGARWRSVDFDPRPGCPVCDRPATRRHTEDDKPRRQETCPT
;
A
#
# COMPACT_ATOMS: atom_id res chain seq x y z
N MET A 1 6.95 19.25 25.21
CA MET A 1 6.21 17.97 25.32
C MET A 1 7.23 16.83 25.40
N PRO A 2 6.98 15.73 26.12
CA PRO A 2 7.91 14.60 26.12
C PRO A 2 8.05 14.05 24.70
N VAL A 3 9.29 13.94 24.22
CA VAL A 3 9.61 13.35 22.91
C VAL A 3 9.39 11.84 23.01
N ARG A 4 8.64 11.25 22.06
CA ARG A 4 8.38 9.80 22.05
C ARG A 4 9.69 9.04 21.79
N GLU A 5 10.03 8.08 22.65
CA GLU A 5 11.15 7.16 22.39
C GLU A 5 10.86 6.31 21.14
N ARG A 6 11.74 6.38 20.14
CA ARG A 6 11.70 5.48 18.97
C ARG A 6 12.28 4.13 19.37
N LYS A 7 11.43 3.19 19.77
CA LYS A 7 11.82 1.77 20.00
C LYS A 7 11.50 0.93 18.77
N SER A 8 11.92 1.37 17.59
CA SER A 8 11.79 0.55 16.38
C SER A 8 12.94 -0.45 16.31
N PHE A 9 12.64 -1.74 16.47
CA PHE A 9 13.63 -2.81 16.34
C PHE A 9 14.31 -2.85 14.96
N LEU A 10 13.67 -2.27 13.93
CA LEU A 10 14.22 -2.24 12.57
C LEU A 10 15.28 -1.14 12.36
N TYR A 11 15.30 -0.12 13.23
CA TYR A 11 16.28 0.95 13.24
C TYR A 11 16.86 1.18 14.65
N PRO A 12 17.64 0.23 15.20
CA PRO A 12 18.34 0.46 16.45
C PRO A 12 19.45 1.50 16.21
N ASP A 13 19.28 2.71 16.76
CA ASP A 13 20.29 3.77 16.90
C ASP A 13 21.34 3.81 15.77
N ASP A 14 20.91 4.14 14.54
CA ASP A 14 21.84 4.49 13.46
C ASP A 14 22.14 6.00 13.53
N PRO A 15 23.34 6.42 13.99
CA PRO A 15 23.71 7.84 14.10
C PRO A 15 23.79 8.56 12.75
N SER A 16 23.71 7.87 11.61
CA SER A 16 23.65 8.48 10.27
C SER A 16 22.27 9.05 9.90
N THR A 17 21.23 8.76 10.70
CA THR A 17 19.85 9.20 10.43
C THR A 17 19.57 10.67 10.76
N GLY A 18 20.50 11.37 11.42
CA GLY A 18 20.29 12.74 11.92
C GLY A 18 20.01 13.81 10.84
N ASP A 19 20.36 13.55 9.58
CA ASP A 19 20.28 14.53 8.49
C ASP A 19 19.48 14.05 7.26
N ARG A 20 18.89 12.84 7.32
CA ARG A 20 18.14 12.28 6.20
C ARG A 20 16.65 12.55 6.40
N ARG A 21 16.00 13.16 5.39
CA ARG A 21 14.54 13.37 5.44
C ARG A 21 13.83 12.02 5.68
N PRO A 22 12.73 11.97 6.44
CA PRO A 22 11.96 10.75 6.63
C PRO A 22 11.44 10.23 5.27
N PRO A 23 11.47 8.90 5.02
CA PRO A 23 10.84 8.32 3.84
C PRO A 23 9.36 8.70 3.75
N ARG A 24 8.90 9.05 2.55
CA ARG A 24 7.53 9.45 2.27
C ARG A 24 6.73 8.25 1.78
N ILE A 25 5.68 7.88 2.51
CA ILE A 25 4.84 6.71 2.23
C ILE A 25 3.48 7.17 1.73
N LEU A 26 3.08 6.73 0.55
CA LEU A 26 1.72 6.94 0.04
C LEU A 26 0.83 5.76 0.45
N VAL A 27 -0.21 6.02 1.23
CA VAL A 27 -1.22 5.01 1.59
C VAL A 27 -2.46 5.25 0.74
N VAL A 28 -2.70 4.37 -0.23
CA VAL A 28 -3.87 4.44 -1.12
C VAL A 28 -5.00 3.63 -0.53
N GLY A 29 -6.07 4.31 -0.11
CA GLY A 29 -7.19 3.74 0.64
C GLY A 29 -6.94 3.75 2.14
N VAL A 30 -7.84 4.38 2.89
CA VAL A 30 -7.82 4.49 4.36
C VAL A 30 -9.00 3.71 4.95
N GLY A 31 -9.18 2.50 4.44
CA GLY A 31 -10.20 1.55 4.87
C GLY A 31 -9.69 0.54 5.89
N ALA A 32 -10.17 -0.70 5.79
CA ALA A 32 -9.89 -1.76 6.76
C ALA A 32 -8.41 -2.17 6.80
N LEU A 33 -7.67 -2.03 5.69
CA LEU A 33 -6.23 -2.30 5.59
C LEU A 33 -5.41 -1.05 5.86
N GLY A 34 -5.82 0.09 5.29
CA GLY A 34 -5.09 1.34 5.38
C GLY A 34 -5.05 1.92 6.79
N CYS A 35 -6.14 1.80 7.56
CA CYS A 35 -6.20 2.23 8.96
C CYS A 35 -5.07 1.61 9.81
N PRO A 36 -4.99 0.28 9.96
CA PRO A 36 -3.92 -0.34 10.76
C PRO A 36 -2.53 -0.10 10.17
N ALA A 37 -2.38 -0.09 8.83
CA ALA A 37 -1.09 0.18 8.21
C ALA A 37 -0.56 1.59 8.56
N ALA A 38 -1.40 2.62 8.38
CA ALA A 38 -1.05 4.00 8.68
C ALA A 38 -0.83 4.23 10.18
N GLU A 39 -1.63 3.59 11.03
CA GLU A 39 -1.46 3.65 12.49
C GLU A 39 -0.10 3.10 12.94
N ILE A 40 0.30 1.93 12.45
CA ILE A 40 1.58 1.31 12.80
C ILE A 40 2.76 2.16 12.31
N LEU A 41 2.69 2.68 11.07
CA LEU A 41 3.74 3.54 10.53
C LEU A 41 3.85 4.86 11.29
N ALA A 42 2.74 5.46 11.68
CA ALA A 42 2.75 6.68 12.48
C ALA A 42 3.22 6.43 13.92
N ALA A 43 2.92 5.25 14.48
CA ALA A 43 3.43 4.81 15.79
C ALA A 43 4.93 4.50 15.77
N ASP A 44 5.48 4.05 14.64
CA ASP A 44 6.92 3.92 14.43
C ASP A 44 7.59 5.32 14.38
N GLY A 45 7.06 6.23 13.56
CA GLY A 45 7.47 7.63 13.50
C GLY A 45 8.80 7.90 12.79
N GLY A 46 9.37 6.90 12.12
CA GLY A 46 10.51 7.05 11.21
C GLY A 46 10.15 7.53 9.80
N VAL A 47 8.87 7.71 9.50
CA VAL A 47 8.34 8.00 8.16
C VAL A 47 7.38 9.19 8.15
N SER A 48 7.11 9.73 6.96
CA SER A 48 5.99 10.63 6.70
C SER A 48 4.93 9.90 5.88
N CYS A 49 3.65 10.12 6.15
CA CYS A 49 2.57 9.44 5.45
C CYS A 49 1.67 10.43 4.70
N THR A 50 1.37 10.13 3.44
CA THR A 50 0.27 10.76 2.69
C THR A 50 -0.87 9.76 2.57
N LEU A 51 -2.04 10.13 3.06
CA LEU A 51 -3.24 9.31 3.04
C LEU A 51 -4.17 9.79 1.93
N ILE A 52 -4.49 8.94 0.95
CA ILE A 52 -5.41 9.27 -0.14
C ILE A 52 -6.64 8.36 -0.10
N ASP A 53 -7.83 8.96 -0.03
CA ASP A 53 -9.12 8.27 0.00
C ASP A 53 -10.23 9.30 -0.31
N ASP A 54 -11.17 8.98 -1.20
CA ASP A 54 -12.28 9.83 -1.62
C ASP A 54 -13.61 9.52 -0.92
N ASP A 55 -13.65 8.50 -0.06
CA ASP A 55 -14.87 8.13 0.65
C ASP A 55 -15.10 8.99 1.90
N ARG A 56 -16.33 8.91 2.39
CA ARG A 56 -16.72 9.37 3.73
C ARG A 56 -16.81 8.22 4.71
N VAL A 57 -16.59 8.53 5.98
CA VAL A 57 -16.75 7.58 7.08
C VAL A 57 -18.24 7.25 7.25
N GLU A 58 -18.57 5.96 7.26
CA GLU A 58 -19.92 5.47 7.56
C GLU A 58 -19.97 4.67 8.86
N THR A 59 -21.13 4.61 9.51
CA THR A 59 -21.34 3.77 10.71
C THR A 59 -20.99 2.30 10.45
N SER A 60 -21.26 1.80 9.23
CA SER A 60 -20.95 0.43 8.79
C SER A 60 -19.44 0.13 8.79
N ASN A 61 -18.60 1.16 8.77
CA ASN A 61 -17.14 1.08 8.71
C ASN A 61 -16.51 0.85 10.08
N LEU A 62 -17.13 1.37 11.14
CA LEU A 62 -16.54 1.43 12.49
C LEU A 62 -16.17 0.06 13.07
N GLN A 63 -16.84 -1.01 12.64
CA GLN A 63 -16.53 -2.38 13.04
C GLN A 63 -15.14 -2.90 12.57
N ARG A 64 -14.48 -2.20 11.62
CA ARG A 64 -13.22 -2.66 11.01
C ARG A 64 -12.21 -1.56 10.67
N GLN A 65 -12.59 -0.29 10.72
CA GLN A 65 -11.73 0.84 10.38
C GLN A 65 -11.35 1.59 11.66
N ILE A 66 -10.30 1.11 12.31
CA ILE A 66 -9.92 1.44 13.70
C ILE A 66 -9.46 2.90 13.94
N LEU A 67 -9.24 3.68 12.89
CA LEU A 67 -8.95 5.10 13.01
C LEU A 67 -10.20 5.96 13.22
N PHE A 68 -11.39 5.41 12.96
CA PHE A 68 -12.64 6.16 13.01
C PHE A 68 -13.47 5.84 14.24
N ASP A 69 -14.13 6.85 14.77
CA ASP A 69 -15.11 6.75 15.84
C ASP A 69 -16.47 7.33 15.39
N ASN A 70 -17.45 7.36 16.29
CA ASN A 70 -18.77 7.92 15.99
C ASN A 70 -18.73 9.41 15.61
N GLN A 71 -17.73 10.17 16.07
CA GLN A 71 -17.59 11.60 15.74
C GLN A 71 -16.98 11.79 14.34
N ALA A 72 -16.36 10.75 13.77
CA ALA A 72 -15.82 10.76 12.43
C ALA A 72 -16.90 10.56 11.34
N VAL A 73 -18.07 10.01 11.67
CA VAL A 73 -19.13 9.66 10.70
C VAL A 73 -19.53 10.88 9.87
N GLY A 74 -19.57 10.69 8.54
CA GLY A 74 -19.87 11.72 7.55
C GLY A 74 -18.67 12.59 7.13
N ARG A 75 -17.54 12.54 7.84
CA ARG A 75 -16.31 13.25 7.45
C ARG A 75 -15.56 12.47 6.35
N PRO A 76 -14.78 13.16 5.49
CA PRO A 76 -13.89 12.47 4.55
C PRO A 76 -12.90 11.56 5.28
N LYS A 77 -12.73 10.33 4.80
CA LYS A 77 -11.89 9.31 5.46
C LYS A 77 -10.45 9.75 5.58
N ALA A 78 -9.84 10.24 4.49
CA ALA A 78 -8.45 10.70 4.49
C ALA A 78 -8.22 11.78 5.57
N ARG A 79 -9.12 12.77 5.64
CA ARG A 79 -9.05 13.86 6.62
C ARG A 79 -9.30 13.38 8.05
N ALA A 80 -10.29 12.51 8.26
CA ALA A 80 -10.60 11.97 9.58
C ALA A 80 -9.45 11.12 10.13
N ALA A 81 -8.83 10.31 9.27
CA ALA A 81 -7.70 9.48 9.63
C ALA A 81 -6.45 10.30 9.95
N ALA A 82 -6.14 11.31 9.13
CA ALA A 82 -5.03 12.22 9.43
C ALA A 82 -5.20 12.91 10.78
N ALA A 83 -6.39 13.46 11.06
CA ALA A 83 -6.66 14.07 12.36
C ALA A 83 -6.51 13.08 13.53
N ALA A 84 -6.95 11.82 13.35
CA ALA A 84 -6.79 10.78 14.37
C ALA A 84 -5.30 10.44 14.61
N LEU A 85 -4.52 10.30 13.54
CA LEU A 85 -3.09 9.98 13.62
C LEU A 85 -2.27 11.15 14.19
N GLU A 86 -2.52 12.38 13.76
CA GLU A 86 -1.86 13.58 14.30
C GLU A 86 -2.16 13.76 15.79
N HIS A 87 -3.39 13.46 16.21
CA HIS A 87 -3.76 13.49 17.63
C HIS A 87 -3.01 12.43 18.44
N ARG A 88 -2.88 11.20 17.92
CA ARG A 88 -2.20 10.08 18.59
C ARG A 88 -0.67 10.21 18.54
N PHE A 89 -0.14 10.74 17.44
CA PHE A 89 1.27 10.74 17.07
C PHE A 89 1.70 12.10 16.50
N PRO A 90 1.75 13.16 17.33
CA PRO A 90 1.96 14.54 16.88
C PRO A 90 3.33 14.80 16.25
N ASP A 91 4.31 13.92 16.48
CA ASP A 91 5.66 14.03 15.92
C ASP A 91 5.77 13.43 14.49
N THR A 92 4.71 12.77 14.01
CA THR A 92 4.68 12.17 12.66
C THR A 92 4.04 13.14 11.67
N HIS A 93 4.72 13.41 10.56
CA HIS A 93 4.17 14.23 9.48
C HIS A 93 3.13 13.43 8.68
N ILE A 94 1.87 13.85 8.76
CA ILE A 94 0.75 13.25 8.04
C ILE A 94 0.16 14.29 7.08
N VAL A 95 -0.02 13.88 5.82
CA VAL A 95 -0.74 14.63 4.79
C VAL A 95 -1.97 13.83 4.41
N TYR A 96 -3.09 14.50 4.10
CA TYR A 96 -4.27 13.83 3.55
C TYR A 96 -4.66 14.43 2.20
N LEU A 97 -5.20 13.58 1.34
CA LEU A 97 -5.77 13.92 0.04
C LEU A 97 -7.17 13.31 -0.01
N ASP A 98 -8.19 14.18 0.08
CA ASP A 98 -9.60 13.83 -0.11
C ASP A 98 -9.92 13.78 -1.61
N THR A 99 -9.30 12.83 -2.30
CA THR A 99 -9.42 12.65 -3.75
C THR A 99 -9.17 11.20 -4.11
N ARG A 100 -9.67 10.78 -5.28
CA ARG A 100 -9.49 9.42 -5.76
C ARG A 100 -8.09 9.27 -6.34
N PHE A 101 -7.41 8.17 -6.03
CA PHE A 101 -6.21 7.80 -6.76
C PHE A 101 -6.60 7.34 -8.18
N ALA A 102 -6.22 8.12 -9.18
CA ALA A 102 -6.69 7.98 -10.56
C ALA A 102 -5.57 8.32 -11.56
N ALA A 103 -5.76 7.98 -12.84
CA ALA A 103 -4.71 8.11 -13.86
C ALA A 103 -4.14 9.53 -13.99
N ASP A 104 -4.96 10.56 -13.73
CA ASP A 104 -4.57 11.97 -13.83
C ASP A 104 -3.64 12.45 -12.70
N ASN A 105 -3.62 11.76 -11.55
CA ASN A 105 -2.80 12.11 -10.39
C ASN A 105 -1.78 11.02 -10.00
N ALA A 106 -1.95 9.78 -10.47
CA ALA A 106 -1.20 8.62 -10.03
C ALA A 106 0.32 8.81 -10.16
N CYS A 107 0.80 9.23 -11.34
CA CYS A 107 2.23 9.34 -11.59
C CYS A 107 2.91 10.41 -10.73
N GLN A 108 2.29 11.59 -10.60
CA GLN A 108 2.81 12.64 -9.73
C GLN A 108 2.88 12.14 -8.28
N LEU A 109 1.78 11.56 -7.79
CA LEU A 109 1.73 11.04 -6.42
C LEU A 109 2.79 9.96 -6.20
N VAL A 110 2.91 8.98 -7.08
CA VAL A 110 3.89 7.90 -6.89
C VAL A 110 5.33 8.40 -6.98
N ASP A 111 5.66 9.36 -7.86
CA ASP A 111 6.99 9.95 -7.97
C ASP A 111 7.39 10.83 -6.77
N GLU A 112 6.38 11.39 -6.10
CA GLU A 112 6.55 12.16 -4.87
C GLU A 112 6.70 11.27 -3.63
N HIS A 113 6.67 9.94 -3.74
CA HIS A 113 6.78 9.05 -2.60
C HIS A 113 7.90 8.02 -2.79
N ASP A 114 8.47 7.58 -1.67
CA ASP A 114 9.57 6.62 -1.64
C ASP A 114 9.04 5.17 -1.57
N PHE A 115 7.77 5.00 -1.15
CA PHE A 115 7.07 3.71 -1.10
C PHE A 115 5.55 3.90 -1.19
N VAL A 116 4.83 2.93 -1.75
CA VAL A 116 3.35 2.94 -1.86
C VAL A 116 2.70 1.74 -1.16
N ILE A 117 1.60 1.96 -0.46
CA ILE A 117 0.76 0.91 0.14
C ILE A 117 -0.56 0.87 -0.62
N ASP A 118 -0.83 -0.25 -1.29
CA ASP A 118 -2.14 -0.56 -1.87
C ASP A 118 -3.05 -1.15 -0.80
N ALA A 119 -3.88 -0.30 -0.21
CA ALA A 119 -4.91 -0.67 0.77
C ALA A 119 -6.34 -0.47 0.24
N CYS A 120 -6.49 -0.36 -1.09
CA CYS A 120 -7.78 -0.26 -1.77
C CYS A 120 -8.49 -1.61 -1.80
N ASP A 121 -9.80 -1.61 -2.02
CA ASP A 121 -10.61 -2.80 -2.30
C ASP A 121 -11.04 -2.90 -3.77
N ASP A 122 -10.82 -1.85 -4.56
CA ASP A 122 -11.13 -1.78 -6.00
C ASP A 122 -10.01 -2.40 -6.87
N PRO A 123 -10.29 -3.47 -7.64
CA PRO A 123 -9.30 -4.09 -8.52
C PRO A 123 -8.70 -3.13 -9.55
N ILE A 124 -9.46 -2.17 -10.07
CA ILE A 124 -8.97 -1.21 -11.07
C ILE A 124 -7.86 -0.34 -10.47
N THR A 125 -8.09 0.20 -9.28
CA THR A 125 -7.10 1.00 -8.55
C THR A 125 -5.84 0.20 -8.24
N LYS A 126 -5.97 -1.09 -7.89
CA LYS A 126 -4.82 -1.99 -7.65
C LYS A 126 -3.94 -2.16 -8.89
N LEU A 127 -4.57 -2.31 -10.05
CA LEU A 127 -3.87 -2.41 -11.32
C LEU A 127 -3.17 -1.10 -11.68
N LEU A 128 -3.84 0.04 -11.45
CA LEU A 128 -3.25 1.37 -11.68
C LEU A 128 -2.03 1.61 -10.77
N ILE A 129 -2.12 1.26 -9.48
CA ILE A 129 -0.97 1.33 -8.55
C ILE A 129 0.17 0.47 -9.08
N ASN A 130 -0.10 -0.78 -9.46
CA ASN A 130 0.91 -1.68 -9.99
C ASN A 130 1.58 -1.12 -11.27
N GLN A 131 0.79 -0.65 -12.23
CA GLN A 131 1.33 -0.07 -13.47
C GLN A 131 2.18 1.17 -13.21
N THR A 132 1.67 2.08 -12.38
CA THR A 132 2.33 3.35 -12.06
C THR A 132 3.63 3.12 -11.27
N CYS A 133 3.61 2.27 -10.26
CA CYS A 133 4.79 1.94 -9.45
C CYS A 133 5.85 1.22 -10.29
N VAL A 134 5.45 0.31 -11.18
CA VAL A 134 6.39 -0.35 -12.09
C VAL A 134 7.02 0.65 -13.06
N ALA A 135 6.24 1.57 -13.62
CA ALA A 135 6.71 2.57 -14.57
C ALA A 135 7.69 3.59 -13.94
N THR A 136 7.39 4.03 -12.72
CA THR A 136 8.20 5.02 -11.97
C THR A 136 9.39 4.40 -11.22
N GLY A 137 9.40 3.07 -11.09
CA GLY A 137 10.39 2.32 -10.32
C GLY A 137 10.19 2.39 -8.81
N THR A 138 9.06 2.92 -8.33
CA THR A 138 8.76 3.07 -6.90
C THR A 138 8.30 1.73 -6.30
N PRO A 139 8.93 1.24 -5.22
CA PRO A 139 8.49 0.01 -4.55
C PRO A 139 7.12 0.18 -3.90
N PHE A 140 6.35 -0.92 -3.83
CA PHE A 140 5.03 -0.89 -3.21
C PHE A 140 4.68 -2.21 -2.53
N VAL A 141 3.63 -2.21 -1.71
CA VAL A 141 3.05 -3.43 -1.13
C VAL A 141 1.59 -3.57 -1.51
N TYR A 142 1.26 -4.70 -2.14
CA TYR A 142 -0.09 -5.13 -2.42
C TYR A 142 -0.75 -5.72 -1.16
N GLY A 143 -2.04 -5.45 -0.97
CA GLY A 143 -2.87 -6.08 0.06
C GLY A 143 -4.21 -6.52 -0.51
N GLY A 144 -4.72 -7.67 -0.08
CA GLY A 144 -6.03 -8.17 -0.47
C GLY A 144 -6.67 -8.98 0.66
N VAL A 145 -7.97 -8.83 0.84
CA VAL A 145 -8.75 -9.58 1.84
C VAL A 145 -10.07 -10.03 1.26
N MET A 146 -10.48 -11.23 1.65
CA MET A 146 -11.74 -11.81 1.22
C MET A 146 -12.23 -12.81 2.27
N ARG A 147 -13.46 -12.62 2.77
CA ARG A 147 -14.05 -13.45 3.83
C ARG A 147 -13.14 -13.57 5.07
N THR A 148 -12.49 -14.73 5.22
CA THR A 148 -11.63 -15.11 6.35
C THR A 148 -10.16 -15.29 5.94
N GLY A 149 -9.81 -14.91 4.71
CA GLY A 149 -8.47 -14.98 4.15
C GLY A 149 -7.94 -13.61 3.75
N GLY A 150 -6.63 -13.48 3.76
CA GLY A 150 -5.93 -12.27 3.37
C GLY A 150 -4.56 -12.58 2.79
N GLN A 151 -4.04 -11.66 2.00
CA GLN A 151 -2.75 -11.80 1.35
C GLN A 151 -2.06 -10.45 1.19
N THR A 152 -0.73 -10.48 1.17
CA THR A 152 0.08 -9.30 0.89
C THR A 152 1.41 -9.71 0.26
N MET A 153 1.96 -8.82 -0.55
CA MET A 153 3.23 -9.03 -1.23
C MET A 153 3.88 -7.68 -1.49
N SER A 154 5.15 -7.51 -1.11
CA SER A 154 5.94 -6.37 -1.56
C SER A 154 6.45 -6.60 -2.99
N VAL A 155 6.52 -5.53 -3.76
CA VAL A 155 6.99 -5.51 -5.13
C VAL A 155 8.14 -4.51 -5.23
N ALA A 156 9.25 -4.97 -5.79
CA ALA A 156 10.38 -4.14 -6.16
C ALA A 156 10.46 -4.09 -7.69
N PRO A 157 9.97 -3.00 -8.34
CA PRO A 157 10.02 -2.84 -9.78
C PRO A 157 11.40 -3.14 -10.39
N GLY A 158 11.40 -3.98 -11.42
CA GLY A 158 12.62 -4.44 -12.11
C GLY A 158 13.43 -5.51 -11.37
N ALA A 159 13.02 -5.92 -10.16
CA ALA A 159 13.72 -6.92 -9.35
C ALA A 159 12.83 -8.06 -8.84
N SER A 160 11.50 -7.93 -8.86
CA SER A 160 10.56 -8.98 -8.45
C SER A 160 9.38 -9.09 -9.40
N ALA A 161 8.59 -10.16 -9.25
CA ALA A 161 7.28 -10.25 -9.87
C ALA A 161 6.42 -9.03 -9.51
N CYS A 162 5.70 -8.49 -10.50
CA CYS A 162 4.68 -7.48 -10.28
C CYS A 162 3.29 -8.13 -10.16
N LEU A 163 2.26 -7.34 -9.86
CA LEU A 163 0.90 -7.87 -9.68
C LEU A 163 0.37 -8.57 -10.94
N ALA A 164 0.70 -8.04 -12.13
CA ALA A 164 0.33 -8.62 -13.43
C ALA A 164 1.10 -9.90 -13.79
N CYS A 165 2.17 -10.24 -13.07
CA CYS A 165 2.80 -11.57 -13.20
C CYS A 165 1.94 -12.66 -12.53
N ILE A 166 1.23 -12.30 -11.47
CA ILE A 166 0.51 -13.25 -10.60
C ILE A 166 -0.97 -13.33 -10.96
N PHE A 167 -1.57 -12.20 -11.33
CA PHE A 167 -2.98 -12.10 -11.71
C PHE A 167 -3.11 -11.71 -13.20
N PRO A 168 -2.71 -12.60 -14.14
CA PRO A 168 -2.71 -12.29 -15.56
C PRO A 168 -4.12 -12.03 -16.09
N VAL A 169 -5.14 -12.76 -15.58
CA VAL A 169 -6.54 -12.63 -15.99
C VAL A 169 -7.09 -11.22 -15.77
N LEU A 170 -6.56 -10.49 -14.79
CA LEU A 170 -6.98 -9.10 -14.51
C LEU A 170 -6.38 -8.07 -15.47
N THR A 171 -5.38 -8.45 -16.26
CA THR A 171 -4.58 -7.51 -17.08
C THR A 171 -4.37 -7.93 -18.52
N ASP A 172 -4.73 -9.17 -18.86
CA ASP A 172 -4.50 -9.75 -20.17
C ASP A 172 -5.83 -10.29 -20.75
N PRO A 173 -6.37 -9.64 -21.80
CA PRO A 173 -7.57 -10.10 -22.50
C PRO A 173 -7.41 -11.49 -23.12
N ALA A 174 -6.18 -11.97 -23.36
CA ALA A 174 -5.93 -13.33 -23.83
C ALA A 174 -6.01 -14.38 -22.71
N ALA A 175 -5.96 -13.95 -21.44
CA ALA A 175 -6.08 -14.80 -20.26
C ALA A 175 -7.51 -14.82 -19.67
N SER A 176 -8.42 -13.95 -20.13
CA SER A 176 -9.81 -13.90 -19.68
C SER A 176 -10.66 -15.02 -20.32
N GLY A 177 -10.58 -16.21 -19.73
CA GLY A 177 -11.44 -17.36 -20.04
C GLY A 177 -12.71 -17.45 -19.18
N SER A 178 -12.98 -16.51 -18.28
CA SER A 178 -14.17 -16.48 -17.42
C SER A 178 -14.55 -15.04 -17.09
N GLY A 179 -15.82 -14.72 -17.34
CA GLY A 179 -16.37 -13.37 -17.46
C GLY A 179 -16.68 -12.63 -16.17
N ASP A 180 -17.46 -11.56 -16.33
CA ASP A 180 -17.80 -10.46 -15.43
C ASP A 180 -18.36 -10.83 -14.02
N ASP A 181 -18.48 -12.10 -13.67
CA ASP A 181 -19.11 -12.57 -12.41
C ASP A 181 -18.21 -12.41 -11.15
N ASP A 182 -16.89 -12.32 -11.30
CA ASP A 182 -15.96 -12.34 -10.15
C ASP A 182 -15.88 -11.00 -9.39
N ALA A 183 -16.07 -9.86 -10.07
CA ALA A 183 -16.02 -8.54 -9.45
C ALA A 183 -17.25 -8.25 -8.57
N GLU A 184 -18.43 -8.69 -9.00
CA GLU A 184 -19.70 -8.57 -8.26
C GLU A 184 -19.73 -9.48 -7.01
N SER A 185 -18.89 -10.53 -7.03
CA SER A 185 -18.66 -11.48 -5.93
C SER A 185 -17.96 -10.82 -4.72
N CYS A 186 -16.92 -10.01 -4.96
CA CYS A 186 -16.11 -9.39 -3.91
C CYS A 186 -16.88 -8.37 -3.05
N SER A 187 -17.76 -7.56 -3.64
CA SER A 187 -18.54 -6.55 -2.90
C SER A 187 -19.68 -7.15 -2.07
N ARG A 188 -20.23 -8.32 -2.48
CA ARG A 188 -21.26 -9.06 -1.71
C ARG A 188 -20.68 -9.87 -0.56
N MET A 189 -19.38 -10.14 -0.56
CA MET A 189 -18.73 -10.95 0.46
C MET A 189 -18.05 -10.08 1.51
N GLY A 190 -18.66 -10.01 2.68
CA GLY A 190 -18.07 -9.31 3.82
C GLY A 190 -16.67 -9.82 4.17
N ILE A 191 -15.87 -8.92 4.76
CA ILE A 191 -14.53 -9.23 5.28
C ILE A 191 -14.58 -9.29 6.80
N LEU A 192 -13.78 -10.19 7.38
CA LEU A 192 -13.64 -10.29 8.82
C LEU A 192 -12.58 -9.29 9.32
N ALA A 193 -12.98 -8.37 10.21
CA ALA A 193 -12.15 -7.27 10.67
C ALA A 193 -10.73 -7.68 11.17
N PRO A 194 -10.58 -8.74 11.99
CA PRO A 194 -9.25 -9.26 12.36
C PRO A 194 -8.34 -9.60 11.17
N VAL A 195 -8.87 -10.14 10.08
CA VAL A 195 -8.08 -10.51 8.90
C VAL A 195 -7.56 -9.26 8.19
N ALA A 196 -8.39 -8.23 8.07
CA ALA A 196 -7.99 -6.93 7.56
C ALA A 196 -6.91 -6.27 8.44
N GLY A 197 -7.06 -6.35 9.76
CA GLY A 197 -6.07 -5.90 10.72
C GLY A 197 -4.71 -6.59 10.54
N VAL A 198 -4.71 -7.92 10.38
CA VAL A 198 -3.49 -8.70 10.12
C VAL A 198 -2.84 -8.26 8.82
N VAL A 199 -3.59 -8.20 7.71
CA VAL A 199 -3.02 -7.81 6.40
C VAL A 199 -2.47 -6.39 6.42
N GLY A 200 -3.20 -5.40 6.96
CA GLY A 200 -2.69 -4.04 7.07
C GLY A 200 -1.44 -3.92 7.96
N SER A 201 -1.37 -4.71 9.03
CA SER A 201 -0.15 -4.79 9.86
C SER A 201 1.04 -5.37 9.10
N MET A 202 0.80 -6.39 8.27
CA MET A 202 1.84 -6.95 7.42
C MET A 202 2.28 -5.99 6.31
N GLN A 203 1.37 -5.16 5.79
CA GLN A 203 1.74 -4.12 4.83
C GLN A 203 2.68 -3.08 5.46
N ALA A 204 2.41 -2.65 6.70
CA ALA A 204 3.33 -1.80 7.45
C ALA A 204 4.68 -2.48 7.69
N LEU A 205 4.68 -3.76 8.09
CA LEU A 205 5.91 -4.54 8.26
C LEU A 205 6.73 -4.60 6.96
N ALA A 206 6.11 -4.99 5.85
CA ALA A 206 6.78 -5.08 4.55
C ALA A 206 7.34 -3.73 4.08
N THR A 207 6.64 -2.64 4.40
CA THR A 207 7.11 -1.27 4.14
C THR A 207 8.40 -1.01 4.93
N LEU A 208 8.39 -1.23 6.25
CA LEU A 208 9.55 -0.99 7.11
C LEU A 208 10.73 -1.90 6.75
N GLU A 209 10.49 -3.18 6.47
CA GLU A 209 11.53 -4.11 6.02
C GLU A 209 12.14 -3.67 4.69
N THR A 210 11.33 -3.17 3.75
CA THR A 210 11.84 -2.68 2.47
C THR A 210 12.71 -1.44 2.66
N LEU A 211 12.26 -0.48 3.47
CA LEU A 211 13.03 0.72 3.77
C LEU A 211 14.35 0.40 4.49
N ALA A 212 14.36 -0.64 5.32
CA ALA A 212 15.56 -1.13 6.02
C ALA A 212 16.48 -2.02 5.13
N GLY A 213 16.13 -2.24 3.85
CA GLY A 213 16.89 -3.12 2.95
C GLY A 213 16.81 -4.62 3.30
N ARG A 214 15.80 -5.02 4.09
CA ARG A 214 15.59 -6.39 4.58
C ARG A 214 14.35 -7.06 3.98
N GLY A 215 13.61 -6.35 3.14
CA GLY A 215 12.39 -6.84 2.49
C GLY A 215 12.64 -8.03 1.57
N ARG A 216 11.58 -8.81 1.33
CA ARG A 216 11.56 -9.97 0.41
C ARG A 216 10.55 -9.75 -0.71
N PRO A 217 10.81 -8.84 -1.66
CA PRO A 217 9.88 -8.54 -2.73
C PRO A 217 9.63 -9.78 -3.61
N GLY A 218 8.40 -9.92 -4.11
CA GLY A 218 7.95 -11.10 -4.89
C GLY A 218 7.50 -12.30 -4.04
N ARG A 219 7.65 -12.25 -2.70
CA ARG A 219 7.09 -13.27 -1.81
C ARG A 219 5.69 -12.87 -1.35
N MET A 220 4.69 -13.62 -1.78
CA MET A 220 3.32 -13.45 -1.30
C MET A 220 3.12 -14.21 0.00
N HIS A 221 2.69 -13.50 1.03
CA HIS A 221 2.22 -14.08 2.28
C HIS A 221 0.70 -14.20 2.23
N ILE A 222 0.18 -15.36 2.60
CA ILE A 222 -1.25 -15.65 2.61
C ILE A 222 -1.62 -16.16 4.00
N TYR A 223 -2.59 -15.49 4.59
CA TYR A 223 -3.18 -15.81 5.89
C TYR A 223 -4.58 -16.36 5.70
N GLU A 224 -4.85 -17.53 6.27
CA GLU A 224 -6.19 -18.07 6.40
C GLU A 224 -6.54 -18.18 7.88
N LEU A 225 -7.55 -17.41 8.32
CA LEU A 225 -7.99 -17.48 9.71
C LEU A 225 -8.51 -18.87 10.06
N ARG A 226 -9.20 -19.54 9.12
CA ARG A 226 -9.71 -20.90 9.34
C ARG A 226 -8.54 -21.87 9.46
N GLY A 227 -8.28 -22.32 10.68
CA GLY A 227 -7.14 -23.17 11.01
C GLY A 227 -5.82 -22.42 11.25
N ALA A 228 -5.86 -21.07 11.35
CA ALA A 228 -4.72 -20.21 11.65
C ALA A 228 -3.48 -20.53 10.78
N ARG A 229 -3.70 -20.68 9.47
CA ARG A 229 -2.65 -21.10 8.55
C ARG A 229 -1.95 -19.90 7.93
N TRP A 230 -0.63 -20.01 7.88
CA TRP A 230 0.23 -19.10 7.16
C TRP A 230 0.96 -19.85 6.06
N ARG A 231 0.92 -19.32 4.85
CA ARG A 231 1.77 -19.80 3.76
C ARG A 231 2.50 -18.63 3.12
N SER A 232 3.68 -18.91 2.59
CA SER A 232 4.43 -17.98 1.77
C SER A 232 4.76 -18.66 0.45
N VAL A 233 4.60 -17.92 -0.64
CA VAL A 233 4.88 -18.39 -2.00
C VAL A 233 5.78 -17.36 -2.66
N ASP A 234 6.91 -17.81 -3.19
CA ASP A 234 7.81 -16.97 -3.98
C ASP A 234 7.34 -16.95 -5.44
N PHE A 235 7.22 -15.76 -6.02
CA PHE A 235 6.85 -15.55 -7.42
C PHE A 235 7.99 -14.91 -8.20
N ASP A 236 8.32 -15.53 -9.33
CA ASP A 236 9.29 -14.99 -10.28
C ASP A 236 8.62 -14.06 -11.29
N PRO A 237 9.34 -13.05 -11.81
CA PRO A 237 8.88 -12.25 -12.94
C PRO A 237 8.46 -13.14 -14.11
N ARG A 238 7.24 -12.91 -14.63
CA ARG A 238 6.70 -13.63 -15.79
C ARG A 238 7.32 -13.07 -17.09
N PRO A 239 7.98 -13.89 -17.92
CA PRO A 239 8.38 -13.47 -19.27
C PRO A 239 7.16 -13.05 -20.10
N GLY A 240 7.28 -11.97 -20.85
CA GLY A 240 6.19 -11.36 -21.61
C GLY A 240 5.16 -10.60 -20.78
N CYS A 241 5.44 -10.31 -19.49
CA CYS A 241 4.51 -9.56 -18.66
C CYS A 241 4.23 -8.16 -19.26
N PRO A 242 2.97 -7.81 -19.55
CA PRO A 242 2.64 -6.56 -20.25
C PRO A 242 2.97 -5.30 -19.45
N VAL A 243 3.27 -5.45 -18.15
CA VAL A 243 3.59 -4.34 -17.24
C VAL A 243 5.10 -4.27 -16.95
N CYS A 244 5.72 -5.35 -16.46
CA CYS A 244 7.10 -5.31 -15.98
C CYS A 244 8.15 -5.91 -16.93
N ASP A 245 7.75 -6.53 -18.04
CA ASP A 245 8.67 -7.02 -19.08
C ASP A 245 8.85 -6.02 -20.23
N ARG A 246 8.39 -4.78 -20.03
CA ARG A 246 8.79 -3.66 -20.89
C ARG A 246 10.18 -3.18 -20.47
N PRO A 247 11.03 -2.73 -21.41
CA PRO A 247 12.33 -2.20 -21.04
C PRO A 247 12.15 -1.04 -20.06
N ALA A 248 12.57 -1.25 -18.80
CA ALA A 248 12.52 -0.23 -17.77
C ALA A 248 13.38 0.95 -18.22
N THR A 249 12.77 2.12 -18.37
CA THR A 249 13.51 3.38 -18.38
C THR A 249 14.32 3.44 -17.09
N ARG A 250 15.65 3.56 -17.26
CA ARG A 250 16.68 3.28 -16.24
C ARG A 250 16.38 3.93 -14.87
N ARG A 251 16.73 3.23 -13.79
CA ARG A 251 16.88 3.84 -12.46
C ARG A 251 17.96 4.92 -12.54
N HIS A 252 17.59 6.16 -12.27
CA HIS A 252 18.56 7.22 -11.98
C HIS A 252 18.93 7.16 -10.49
N THR A 253 20.23 7.19 -10.20
CA THR A 253 20.80 7.32 -8.85
C THR A 253 20.49 8.68 -8.24
N GLU A 254 20.64 8.81 -6.92
CA GLU A 254 20.12 9.91 -6.06
C GLU A 254 20.41 11.36 -6.49
N ASP A 255 21.31 11.62 -7.45
CA ASP A 255 21.69 12.96 -7.92
C ASP A 255 21.22 13.36 -9.33
N ASP A 256 20.42 12.55 -10.03
CA ASP A 256 20.00 12.87 -11.39
C ASP A 256 18.49 12.66 -11.59
N LYS A 257 17.67 13.66 -11.28
CA LYS A 257 16.23 13.65 -11.56
C LYS A 257 15.89 14.51 -12.79
N PRO A 258 16.03 14.01 -14.04
CA PRO A 258 15.24 14.56 -15.14
C PRO A 258 13.79 14.07 -15.04
N ARG A 259 12.86 14.80 -15.67
CA ARG A 259 11.40 14.69 -15.46
C ARG A 259 10.85 13.29 -15.80
N ARG A 260 10.27 12.64 -14.80
CA ARG A 260 9.66 11.29 -14.79
C ARG A 260 8.25 11.20 -15.45
N GLN A 261 7.88 12.18 -16.27
CA GLN A 261 6.51 12.30 -16.82
C GLN A 261 6.25 11.46 -18.08
N GLU A 262 7.27 10.99 -18.79
CA GLU A 262 7.11 10.29 -20.09
C GLU A 262 6.65 8.83 -19.98
N THR A 263 6.60 8.26 -18.77
CA THR A 263 6.33 6.82 -18.54
C THR A 263 4.94 6.54 -17.96
N CYS A 264 4.08 7.55 -17.87
CA CYS A 264 2.80 7.44 -17.18
C CYS A 264 1.79 6.58 -17.96
N PRO A 265 1.17 5.55 -17.34
CA PRO A 265 0.07 4.83 -17.97
C PRO A 265 -1.13 5.77 -18.17
N THR A 266 -1.61 5.86 -19.42
CA THR A 266 -2.86 6.55 -19.81
C THR A 266 -4.07 5.65 -19.64
#